data_AF-A0A1T5H0U0-F1
#
_entry.id   AF-A0A1T5H0U0-F1
#
_cell.length_a   1.000
_cell.length_b   1.000
_cell.length_c   1.000
_cell.angle_alpha   90.00
_cell.angle_beta   90.00
_cell.angle_gamma   90.00
#
_symmetry.space_group_name_H-M   'P 1'
#
loop_
_entity.id
_entity.type
_entity.pdbx_description
1 polymer ?
#
loop_
_entity_poly.entity_id
_entity_poly.type
_entity_poly.pdbx_seq_one_letter_code
_entity_poly.pdbx_strand_id
1 'polypeptide(L)'
;MGKKETEEAIADSRAGRVSRVGSVDELLADLNAGDDSATRPTMAELLAASDYSQPQPPEEREWVDAPAVGREPLTPFDPAEALTTAEAISAFLAEAEAAGDPAYVEHAREVAARARAMHGLEG
;
A
#
# COMPACT_ATOMS: atom_id res chain seq x y z
N MET A 1 -27.17 19.86 -41.39
CA MET A 1 -26.55 20.07 -40.07
C MET A 1 -26.31 18.70 -39.41
N GLY A 2 -25.06 18.35 -39.09
CA GLY A 2 -24.77 17.62 -37.85
C GLY A 2 -24.38 16.13 -37.84
N LYS A 3 -24.07 15.46 -38.95
CA LYS A 3 -23.50 14.08 -38.90
C LYS A 3 -22.18 13.89 -39.63
N LYS A 4 -21.62 14.94 -40.23
CA LYS A 4 -20.35 14.89 -40.95
C LYS A 4 -19.18 15.51 -40.16
N GLU A 5 -19.47 16.29 -39.12
CA GLU A 5 -18.43 16.93 -38.27
C GLU A 5 -17.73 15.93 -37.33
N THR A 6 -18.40 14.83 -36.94
CA THR A 6 -17.80 13.85 -36.03
C THR A 6 -16.85 12.88 -36.72
N GLU A 7 -16.86 12.77 -38.05
CA GLU A 7 -15.96 11.85 -38.79
C GLU A 7 -14.68 12.57 -39.25
N GLU A 8 -14.77 13.88 -39.53
CA GLU A 8 -13.61 14.70 -39.89
C GLU A 8 -12.68 14.95 -38.69
N ALA A 9 -13.23 15.12 -37.48
CA ALA A 9 -12.44 15.28 -36.26
C ALA A 9 -11.61 14.04 -35.90
N ILE A 10 -12.11 12.82 -36.20
CA ILE A 10 -11.37 11.57 -35.98
C ILE A 10 -10.30 11.35 -37.05
N ALA A 11 -10.51 11.86 -38.26
CA ALA A 11 -9.50 11.80 -39.33
C ALA A 11 -8.30 12.72 -39.04
N ASP A 12 -8.54 13.91 -38.49
CA ASP A 12 -7.47 14.86 -38.12
C ASP A 12 -6.66 14.36 -36.90
N SER A 13 -7.31 13.75 -35.91
CA SER A 13 -6.61 13.09 -34.79
C SER A 13 -5.75 11.90 -35.24
N ARG A 14 -6.06 11.25 -36.37
CA ARG A 14 -5.23 10.19 -36.96
C ARG A 14 -4.05 10.76 -37.76
N ALA A 15 -4.16 11.98 -38.26
CA ALA A 15 -3.11 12.65 -39.01
C ALA A 15 -2.03 13.30 -38.11
N GLY A 16 -2.36 13.62 -36.86
CA GLY A 16 -1.45 14.27 -35.91
C GLY A 16 -1.10 13.41 -34.70
N ARG A 17 0.08 12.76 -34.75
CA ARG A 17 0.89 12.33 -33.58
C ARG A 17 0.44 11.05 -32.84
N VAL A 18 0.64 9.89 -33.46
CA VAL A 18 1.40 8.77 -32.84
C VAL A 18 2.18 8.05 -33.96
N SER A 19 3.20 8.73 -34.49
CA SER A 19 4.12 8.08 -35.43
C SER A 19 5.14 7.28 -34.64
N ARG A 20 5.00 5.96 -34.69
CA ARG A 20 5.95 4.91 -34.23
C ARG A 20 5.95 4.64 -32.72
N VAL A 21 5.56 3.43 -32.33
CA VAL A 21 6.04 2.83 -31.07
C VAL A 21 7.53 2.59 -31.28
N GLY A 22 8.38 3.47 -30.75
CA GLY A 22 9.83 3.30 -30.73
C GLY A 22 10.23 2.07 -29.91
N SER A 23 11.53 1.75 -29.88
CA SER A 23 12.02 0.75 -28.92
C SER A 23 11.70 1.18 -27.50
N VAL A 24 11.57 0.24 -26.56
CA VAL A 24 11.43 0.54 -25.13
C VAL A 24 12.56 1.47 -24.66
N ASP A 25 13.77 1.32 -25.20
CA ASP A 25 14.90 2.23 -24.94
C ASP A 25 14.66 3.67 -25.40
N GLU A 26 13.97 3.86 -26.52
CA GLU A 26 13.69 5.17 -27.11
C GLU A 26 12.58 5.86 -26.31
N LEU A 27 11.54 5.11 -25.91
CA LEU A 27 10.52 5.56 -24.97
C LEU A 27 11.11 5.92 -23.60
N LEU A 28 12.06 5.12 -23.11
CA LEU A 28 12.74 5.38 -21.84
C LEU A 28 13.66 6.61 -21.94
N ALA A 29 14.30 6.82 -23.08
CA ALA A 29 15.08 8.04 -23.35
C ALA A 29 14.19 9.28 -23.41
N ASP A 30 13.03 9.23 -24.06
CA ASP A 30 12.07 10.36 -24.10
C ASP A 30 11.51 10.69 -22.72
N LEU A 31 11.18 9.67 -21.90
CA LEU A 31 10.75 9.86 -20.51
C LEU A 31 11.85 10.46 -19.63
N ASN A 32 13.12 10.18 -19.92
CA ASN A 32 14.27 10.76 -19.22
C ASN A 32 14.74 12.11 -19.80
N ALA A 33 14.44 12.39 -21.07
CA ALA A 33 14.80 13.63 -21.78
C ALA A 33 13.85 14.79 -21.47
N GLY A 34 12.71 14.49 -20.84
CA GLY A 34 11.93 15.49 -20.10
C GLY A 34 12.80 16.03 -18.96
N ASP A 35 13.51 17.12 -19.24
CA ASP A 35 14.33 17.90 -18.32
C ASP A 35 13.46 18.66 -17.28
N ASP A 36 12.58 17.93 -16.59
CA ASP A 36 12.03 18.26 -15.26
C ASP A 36 12.70 17.36 -14.20
N SER A 37 13.89 16.85 -14.50
CA SER A 37 14.77 16.18 -13.52
C SER A 37 15.35 17.16 -12.48
N ALA A 38 15.08 18.46 -12.64
CA ALA A 38 15.29 19.46 -11.61
C ALA A 38 14.26 19.29 -10.48
N THR A 39 14.66 18.50 -9.49
CA THR A 39 14.10 18.45 -8.14
C THR A 39 12.85 17.60 -8.00
N ARG A 40 13.01 16.27 -7.92
CA ARG A 40 12.05 15.50 -7.13
C ARG A 40 12.10 16.08 -5.70
N PRO A 41 11.03 16.70 -5.20
CA PRO A 41 11.05 17.33 -3.89
C PRO A 41 11.37 16.27 -2.84
N THR A 42 12.18 16.64 -1.85
CA THR A 42 12.46 15.75 -0.73
C THR A 42 11.16 15.46 0.02
N MET A 43 11.09 14.34 0.74
CA MET A 43 9.93 14.05 1.60
C MET A 43 9.63 15.22 2.57
N ALA A 44 10.67 15.88 3.09
CA ALA A 44 10.52 17.05 3.96
C ALA A 44 9.87 18.24 3.25
N GLU A 45 10.22 18.48 1.99
CA GLU A 45 9.66 19.57 1.19
C GLU A 45 8.21 19.29 0.77
N LEU A 46 7.90 18.02 0.42
CA LEU A 46 6.52 17.56 0.19
C LEU A 46 5.65 17.73 1.43
N LEU A 47 6.16 17.35 2.61
CA LEU A 47 5.44 17.51 3.87
C LEU A 47 5.25 18.99 4.23
N ALA A 48 6.25 19.84 4.01
CA ALA A 48 6.14 21.28 4.25
C ALA A 48 5.17 21.98 3.28
N ALA A 49 5.03 21.48 2.05
CA ALA A 49 4.07 21.96 1.06
C ALA A 49 2.64 21.44 1.28
N SER A 50 2.47 20.37 2.06
CA SER A 50 1.16 19.76 2.32
C SER A 50 0.45 20.47 3.48
N ASP A 51 -0.58 21.26 3.18
CA ASP A 51 -1.41 21.90 4.21
C ASP A 51 -2.54 20.95 4.68
N TYR A 52 -2.20 20.01 5.57
CA TYR A 52 -3.17 19.14 6.22
C TYR A 52 -3.99 19.84 7.33
N SER A 53 -3.80 21.15 7.55
CA SER A 53 -4.55 21.89 8.57
C SER A 53 -5.94 22.31 8.10
N GLN A 54 -6.20 22.33 6.79
CA GLN A 54 -7.51 22.64 6.23
C GLN A 54 -8.43 21.42 6.33
N PRO A 55 -9.72 21.60 6.69
CA PRO A 55 -10.68 20.53 6.59
C PRO A 55 -10.84 20.12 5.12
N GLN A 56 -10.77 18.82 4.84
CA GLN A 56 -10.98 18.29 3.49
C GLN A 56 -12.36 18.71 2.95
N PRO A 57 -12.48 18.99 1.64
CA PRO A 57 -13.75 19.33 1.02
C PRO A 57 -14.76 18.18 1.20
N PRO A 58 -16.07 18.49 1.24
CA PRO A 58 -17.11 17.50 1.56
C PRO A 58 -17.14 16.30 0.61
N GLU A 59 -16.70 16.47 -0.63
CA GLU A 59 -16.61 15.40 -1.63
C GLU A 59 -15.52 14.37 -1.32
N GLU A 60 -14.35 14.81 -0.82
CA GLU A 60 -13.26 13.91 -0.40
C GLU A 60 -13.60 13.23 0.94
N ARG A 61 -14.38 13.92 1.76
CA ARG A 61 -14.88 13.39 3.02
C ARG A 61 -15.94 12.30 2.87
N GLU A 62 -16.61 12.19 1.72
CA GLU A 62 -17.67 11.19 1.51
C GLU A 62 -17.17 9.77 1.81
N TRP A 63 -15.93 9.45 1.45
CA TRP A 63 -15.36 8.11 1.62
C TRP A 63 -14.82 7.88 3.04
N VAL A 64 -14.45 8.97 3.73
CA VAL A 64 -13.97 8.96 5.13
C VAL A 64 -15.14 8.87 6.10
N ASP A 65 -16.21 9.62 5.83
CA ASP A 65 -17.43 9.66 6.62
C ASP A 65 -18.41 8.54 6.21
N ALA A 66 -18.11 7.80 5.12
CA ALA A 66 -18.86 6.61 4.75
C ALA A 66 -18.80 5.56 5.88
N PRO A 67 -19.93 4.92 6.21
CA PRO A 67 -19.91 3.82 7.15
C PRO A 67 -19.03 2.69 6.60
N ALA A 68 -18.29 2.00 7.47
CA ALA A 68 -17.51 0.84 7.08
C ALA A 68 -18.40 -0.18 6.34
N VAL A 69 -18.17 -0.33 5.03
CA VAL A 69 -18.88 -1.28 4.18
C VAL A 69 -18.18 -2.63 4.31
N GLY A 70 -18.74 -3.53 5.12
CA GLY A 70 -18.14 -4.84 5.41
C GLY A 70 -18.52 -5.35 6.79
N ARG A 71 -19.84 -5.45 7.07
CA ARG A 71 -20.43 -5.76 8.39
C ARG A 71 -20.14 -7.17 8.92
N GLU A 72 -19.14 -7.85 8.38
CA GLU A 72 -18.68 -9.09 8.96
C GLU A 72 -18.12 -8.80 10.37
N PRO A 73 -18.44 -9.64 11.36
CA PRO A 73 -17.87 -9.46 12.68
C PRO A 73 -16.36 -9.59 12.59
N LEU A 74 -15.63 -8.53 12.98
CA LEU A 74 -14.18 -8.61 13.13
C LEU A 74 -13.89 -9.55 14.30
N THR A 75 -13.37 -10.73 14.00
CA THR A 75 -12.85 -11.64 15.01
C THR A 75 -11.50 -11.08 15.50
N PRO A 76 -11.32 -10.82 16.81
CA PRO A 76 -10.01 -10.45 17.33
C PRO A 76 -8.98 -11.52 16.95
N PHE A 77 -7.85 -11.08 16.41
CA PHE A 77 -6.77 -11.98 16.01
C PHE A 77 -6.06 -12.52 17.27
N ASP A 78 -6.01 -13.85 17.41
CA ASP A 78 -5.17 -14.50 18.40
C ASP A 78 -3.88 -15.03 17.72
N PRO A 79 -2.70 -14.47 18.05
CA PRO A 79 -1.43 -14.94 17.48
C PRO A 79 -1.10 -16.40 17.81
N ALA A 80 -1.64 -16.97 18.90
CA ALA A 80 -1.42 -18.38 19.24
C ALA A 80 -2.02 -19.35 18.20
N GLU A 81 -3.07 -18.94 17.48
CA GLU A 81 -3.67 -19.74 16.41
C GLU A 81 -2.71 -19.93 15.22
N ALA A 82 -1.85 -18.95 14.96
CA ALA A 82 -0.89 -19.00 13.86
C ALA A 82 0.38 -19.84 14.18
N LEU A 83 0.65 -20.10 15.47
CA LEU A 83 1.86 -20.77 15.95
C LEU A 83 1.66 -22.30 16.06
N THR A 84 1.42 -22.95 14.92
CA THR A 84 1.05 -24.38 14.84
C THR A 84 2.22 -25.35 14.94
N THR A 85 3.47 -24.87 14.96
CA THR A 85 4.68 -25.71 15.03
C THR A 85 5.66 -25.21 16.09
N ALA A 86 6.46 -26.13 16.63
CA ALA A 86 7.51 -25.79 17.61
C ALA A 86 8.59 -24.86 17.05
N GLU A 87 8.87 -24.94 15.74
CA GLU A 87 9.80 -24.05 15.04
C GLU A 87 9.24 -22.62 14.98
N ALA A 88 7.96 -22.45 14.60
CA ALA A 88 7.32 -21.14 14.56
C ALA A 88 7.30 -20.47 15.94
N ILE A 89 7.03 -21.24 16.99
CA ILE A 89 7.08 -20.75 18.38
C ILE A 89 8.50 -20.31 18.74
N SER A 90 9.52 -21.07 18.34
CA SER A 90 10.91 -20.74 18.65
C SER A 90 11.38 -19.49 17.90
N ALA A 91 11.04 -19.36 16.62
CA ALA A 91 11.35 -18.17 15.82
C ALA A 91 10.67 -16.92 16.39
N PHE A 92 9.40 -17.04 16.78
CA PHE A 92 8.64 -15.94 17.39
C PHE A 92 9.25 -15.45 18.72
N LEU A 93 9.68 -16.38 19.58
CA LEU A 93 10.36 -16.02 20.84
C LEU A 93 11.73 -15.38 20.59
N ALA A 94 12.50 -15.89 19.62
CA ALA A 94 13.79 -15.32 19.26
C ALA A 94 13.66 -13.88 18.72
N GLU A 95 12.64 -13.60 17.93
CA GLU A 95 12.37 -12.25 17.43
C GLU A 95 11.90 -11.32 18.55
N ALA A 96 11.09 -11.81 19.50
CA ALA A 96 10.71 -11.04 20.68
C ALA A 96 11.91 -10.66 21.54
N GLU A 97 12.85 -11.57 21.74
CA GLU A 97 14.09 -11.29 22.45
C GLU A 97 14.99 -10.32 21.69
N ALA A 98 15.08 -10.44 20.37
CA ALA A 98 15.85 -9.52 19.52
C ALA A 98 15.31 -8.08 19.53
N ALA A 99 13.99 -7.91 19.74
CA ALA A 99 13.37 -6.60 19.89
C ALA A 99 13.82 -5.86 21.18
N GLY A 100 14.31 -6.59 22.19
CA GLY A 100 14.84 -6.02 23.43
C GLY A 100 13.80 -5.37 24.35
N ASP A 101 12.50 -5.52 24.06
CA ASP A 101 11.40 -5.00 24.87
C ASP A 101 10.93 -6.07 25.87
N PRO A 102 11.14 -5.87 27.19
CA PRO A 102 10.77 -6.86 28.19
C PRO A 102 9.25 -7.12 28.26
N ALA A 103 8.41 -6.13 27.96
CA ALA A 103 6.96 -6.32 27.97
C ALA A 103 6.51 -7.19 26.79
N TYR A 104 7.12 -6.97 25.62
CA TYR A 104 6.87 -7.78 24.44
C TYR A 104 7.37 -9.22 24.61
N VAL A 105 8.53 -9.40 25.23
CA VAL A 105 9.07 -10.74 25.53
C VAL A 105 8.15 -11.55 26.45
N GLU A 106 7.60 -10.94 27.51
CA GLU A 106 6.66 -11.63 28.39
C GLU A 106 5.35 -11.98 27.67
N HIS A 107 4.81 -11.05 26.88
CA HIS A 107 3.63 -11.31 26.07
C HIS A 107 3.88 -12.46 25.07
N ALA A 108 5.04 -12.49 24.42
CA ALA A 108 5.40 -13.54 23.48
C ALA A 108 5.49 -14.91 24.17
N ARG A 109 5.97 -14.97 25.42
CA ARG A 109 6.00 -16.20 26.23
C ARG A 109 4.60 -16.70 26.56
N GLU A 110 3.69 -15.81 26.93
CA GLU A 110 2.29 -16.18 27.18
C GLU A 110 1.62 -16.75 25.92
N VAL A 111 1.80 -16.07 24.78
CA VAL A 111 1.29 -16.53 23.47
C VAL A 111 1.88 -17.88 23.09
N ALA A 112 3.19 -18.08 23.28
CA ALA A 112 3.85 -19.35 23.02
C ALA A 112 3.33 -20.48 23.90
N ALA A 113 3.11 -20.24 25.19
CA ALA A 113 2.51 -21.22 26.10
C ALA A 113 1.10 -21.60 25.66
N ARG A 114 0.27 -20.61 25.28
CA ARG A 114 -1.08 -20.85 24.76
C ARG A 114 -1.05 -21.66 23.46
N ALA A 115 -0.16 -21.32 22.53
CA ALA A 115 0.02 -22.06 21.28
C ALA A 115 0.41 -23.53 21.52
N ARG A 116 1.36 -23.78 22.44
CA ARG A 116 1.75 -25.15 22.81
C ARG A 116 0.58 -25.97 23.34
N ALA A 117 -0.22 -25.39 24.24
CA ALA A 117 -1.41 -26.04 24.79
C ALA A 117 -2.49 -26.27 23.71
N MET A 118 -2.70 -25.29 22.82
CA MET A 118 -3.70 -25.35 21.76
C MET A 118 -3.38 -26.43 20.72
N HIS A 119 -2.10 -26.57 20.34
CA HIS A 119 -1.66 -27.44 19.25
C HIS A 119 -1.01 -28.76 19.74
N GLY A 120 -1.01 -29.02 21.05
CA GLY A 120 -0.44 -30.23 21.64
C GLY A 120 1.07 -30.38 21.45
N LEU A 121 1.80 -29.26 21.41
CA LEU A 121 3.26 -29.21 21.16
C LEU A 121 4.07 -29.33 22.46
N GLU A 122 3.58 -30.14 23.41
CA GLU A 122 4.29 -30.48 24.63
C GLU A 122 5.43 -31.45 24.29
N GLY A 123 6.66 -30.95 24.33
CA GLY A 123 7.90 -31.70 24.11
C GLY A 123 8.87 -31.50 25.25
#